data_AF-A0A7Z0NDE8-F1
#
_entry.id   AF-A0A7Z0NDE8-F1
#
_cell.length_a   1.000
_cell.length_b   1.000
_cell.length_c   1.000
_cell.angle_alpha   90.00
_cell.angle_beta   90.00
_cell.angle_gamma   90.00
#
_symmetry.space_group_name_H-M   'P 1'
#
loop_
_entity.id
_entity.type
_entity.pdbx_description
1 polymer ?
#
loop_
_entity_poly.entity_id
_entity_poly.type
_entity_poly.pdbx_seq_one_letter_code
_entity_poly.pdbx_strand_id
1 'polypeptide(L)'
;MLPTMEKTLLAIVDRMVDLLPITREHYYHPDIRGSFSIKAVLPTIAPNLTYDGLEQVQDGGMAQQVWLVLVQGDLRSELRQGLLDYCERDTYGLVVLADFLQAN
;
A
#
# COMPACT_ATOMS: atom_id res chain seq x y z
N MET A 1 10.31 2.43 27.76
CA MET A 1 9.08 1.63 27.94
C MET A 1 7.95 2.62 28.22
N LEU A 2 6.85 2.62 27.46
CA LEU A 2 5.76 3.60 27.58
C LEU A 2 4.50 2.95 28.19
N PRO A 3 4.51 2.63 29.51
CA PRO A 3 3.43 1.86 30.16
C PRO A 3 2.06 2.53 30.07
N THR A 4 1.99 3.86 29.97
CA THR A 4 0.71 4.59 29.89
C THR A 4 -0.06 4.33 28.59
N MET A 5 0.62 3.97 27.50
CA MET A 5 -0.01 3.74 26.18
C MET A 5 -0.13 2.25 25.82
N GLU A 6 0.34 1.35 26.69
CA GLU A 6 0.44 -0.09 26.42
C GLU A 6 -0.90 -0.67 25.94
N LYS A 7 -1.98 -0.46 26.70
CA LYS A 7 -3.31 -0.98 26.35
C LYS A 7 -3.80 -0.47 25.00
N THR A 8 -3.60 0.82 24.71
CA THR A 8 -4.04 1.43 23.45
C THR A 8 -3.23 0.91 22.27
N LEU A 9 -1.92 0.71 22.43
CA LEU A 9 -1.05 0.17 21.39
C LEU A 9 -1.38 -1.29 21.10
N LEU A 10 -1.60 -2.13 22.12
CA LEU A 10 -1.96 -3.53 21.94
C LEU A 10 -3.32 -3.69 21.24
N ALA A 11 -4.29 -2.83 21.55
CA ALA A 11 -5.59 -2.83 20.86
C ALA A 11 -5.52 -2.47 19.36
N ILE A 12 -4.40 -1.89 18.88
CA ILE A 12 -4.16 -1.71 17.44
C ILE A 12 -3.72 -3.03 16.81
N VAL A 13 -2.84 -3.78 17.48
CA VAL A 13 -2.35 -5.07 17.01
C VAL A 13 -3.51 -6.05 16.80
N ASP A 14 -4.44 -6.12 17.76
CA ASP A 14 -5.60 -7.03 17.70
C ASP A 14 -6.55 -6.73 16.53
N ARG A 15 -6.49 -5.53 15.94
CA ARG A 15 -7.32 -5.12 14.80
C ARG A 15 -6.54 -5.04 13.49
N MET A 16 -5.25 -5.37 13.52
CA MET A 16 -4.39 -5.32 12.35
C MET A 16 -4.45 -6.66 11.63
N VAL A 17 -4.99 -6.64 10.42
CA VAL A 17 -5.05 -7.80 9.54
C VAL A 17 -3.98 -7.65 8.47
N ASP A 18 -3.09 -8.63 8.38
CA ASP A 18 -2.15 -8.74 7.27
C ASP A 18 -2.81 -9.53 6.13
N LEU A 19 -3.04 -8.86 4.99
CA LEU A 19 -3.66 -9.48 3.82
C LEU A 19 -2.69 -10.41 3.07
N LEU A 20 -1.38 -10.30 3.25
CA LEU A 20 -0.40 -11.10 2.53
C LEU A 20 -0.54 -12.62 2.77
N PRO A 21 -0.59 -13.14 4.02
CA PRO A 21 -0.76 -14.56 4.25
C PRO A 21 -2.10 -15.08 3.70
N ILE A 22 -3.19 -14.32 3.89
CA ILE A 22 -4.52 -14.66 3.38
C ILE A 22 -4.49 -14.77 1.85
N THR A 23 -3.90 -13.77 1.17
CA THR A 23 -3.75 -13.77 -0.29
C THR A 23 -2.98 -15.00 -0.77
N ARG A 24 -1.87 -15.35 -0.10
CA ARG A 24 -1.03 -16.50 -0.48
C ARG A 24 -1.73 -17.84 -0.36
N GLU A 25 -2.59 -17.98 0.64
CA GLU A 25 -3.28 -19.24 0.92
C GLU A 25 -4.51 -19.43 0.02
N HIS A 26 -5.19 -18.33 -0.35
CA HIS A 26 -6.51 -18.40 -0.97
C HIS A 26 -6.57 -17.86 -2.41
N TYR A 27 -5.53 -17.22 -2.93
CA TYR A 27 -5.55 -16.65 -4.27
C TYR A 27 -4.25 -16.89 -5.05
N TYR A 28 -4.39 -17.32 -6.30
CA TYR A 28 -3.28 -17.37 -7.24
C TYR A 28 -3.77 -17.08 -8.66
N HIS A 29 -3.01 -16.26 -9.38
CA HIS A 29 -3.19 -15.99 -10.80
C HIS A 29 -1.85 -16.16 -11.53
N PRO A 30 -1.81 -16.78 -12.73
CA PRO A 30 -0.55 -17.03 -13.46
C PRO A 30 0.30 -15.77 -13.68
N ASP A 31 -0.34 -14.62 -13.91
CA ASP A 31 0.36 -13.35 -14.17
C ASP A 31 1.11 -12.79 -12.96
N ILE A 32 0.83 -13.29 -11.74
CA ILE A 32 1.52 -12.91 -10.51
C ILE A 32 2.95 -13.48 -10.50
N ARG A 33 3.21 -14.58 -11.22
CA ARG A 33 4.54 -15.21 -11.37
C ARG A 33 5.28 -15.44 -10.04
N GLY A 34 4.53 -15.82 -9.01
CA GLY A 34 5.04 -16.06 -7.65
C GLY A 34 5.30 -14.82 -6.80
N SER A 35 5.10 -13.60 -7.33
CA SER A 35 5.27 -12.35 -6.58
C SER A 35 3.97 -11.88 -5.94
N PHE A 36 3.81 -12.04 -4.63
CA PHE A 36 2.62 -11.56 -3.91
C PHE A 36 2.69 -10.08 -3.49
N SER A 37 3.49 -9.27 -4.18
CA SER A 37 3.45 -7.82 -3.97
C SER A 37 2.11 -7.26 -4.45
N ILE A 38 1.64 -6.20 -3.80
CA ILE A 38 0.35 -5.58 -4.16
C ILE A 38 0.32 -5.17 -5.65
N LYS A 39 1.45 -4.73 -6.22
CA LYS A 39 1.58 -4.36 -7.63
C LYS A 39 1.51 -5.53 -8.61
N ALA A 40 1.81 -6.74 -8.16
CA ALA A 40 1.67 -7.94 -8.98
C ALA A 40 0.27 -8.54 -8.85
N VAL A 41 -0.35 -8.45 -7.67
CA VAL A 41 -1.69 -8.99 -7.38
C VAL A 41 -2.80 -8.07 -7.92
N LEU A 42 -2.73 -6.76 -7.71
CA LEU A 42 -3.81 -5.84 -8.06
C LEU A 42 -4.23 -5.90 -9.54
N PRO A 43 -3.31 -5.91 -10.52
CA PRO A 43 -3.71 -5.95 -11.93
C PRO A 43 -4.53 -7.19 -12.31
N THR A 44 -4.42 -8.28 -11.55
CA THR A 44 -5.12 -9.54 -11.85
C THR A 44 -6.55 -9.59 -11.30
N ILE A 45 -6.91 -8.66 -10.41
CA ILE A 45 -8.26 -8.55 -9.82
C ILE A 45 -8.95 -7.22 -10.13
N ALA A 46 -8.16 -6.16 -10.37
CA ALA A 46 -8.62 -4.81 -10.62
C ALA A 46 -7.74 -4.16 -11.71
N PRO A 47 -7.85 -4.58 -12.98
CA PRO A 47 -6.96 -4.14 -14.06
C PRO A 47 -7.04 -2.63 -14.35
N ASN A 48 -8.13 -1.97 -13.94
CA ASN A 48 -8.30 -0.52 -14.08
C ASN A 48 -7.63 0.28 -12.95
N LEU A 49 -7.19 -0.39 -11.88
CA LEU A 49 -6.51 0.24 -10.76
C LEU A 49 -4.99 0.22 -11.01
N THR A 50 -4.56 1.04 -11.97
CA THR A 50 -3.15 1.16 -12.32
C THR A 50 -2.46 2.29 -11.54
N TYR A 51 -1.13 2.27 -11.55
CA TYR A 51 -0.28 3.35 -11.06
C TYR A 51 0.11 4.32 -12.20
N ASP A 52 -0.51 4.18 -13.37
CA ASP A 52 -0.25 5.02 -14.53
C ASP A 52 -0.72 6.44 -14.25
N GLY A 53 0.05 7.43 -14.68
CA GLY A 53 -0.22 8.85 -14.43
C GLY A 53 0.33 9.38 -13.10
N LEU A 54 0.95 8.54 -12.27
CA LEU A 54 1.76 9.01 -11.15
C LEU A 54 3.14 9.43 -11.68
N GLU A 55 3.31 10.71 -11.99
CA GLU A 55 4.55 11.19 -12.62
C GLU A 55 5.70 11.33 -11.61
N GLN A 56 5.42 11.71 -10.36
CA GLN A 56 6.46 12.02 -9.38
C GLN A 56 6.85 10.82 -8.50
N VAL A 57 5.95 9.86 -8.26
CA VAL A 57 6.20 8.70 -7.40
C VAL A 57 5.51 7.46 -7.96
N GLN A 58 6.28 6.48 -8.42
CA GLN A 58 5.74 5.25 -9.01
C GLN A 58 6.05 3.99 -8.20
N ASP A 59 6.97 4.06 -7.24
CA ASP A 59 7.30 2.94 -6.35
C ASP A 59 7.76 3.38 -4.96
N GLY A 60 7.85 2.41 -4.06
CA GLY A 60 8.22 2.65 -2.67
C GLY A 60 9.64 3.17 -2.47
N GLY A 61 10.57 2.93 -3.41
CA GLY A 61 11.90 3.52 -3.40
C GLY A 61 11.85 5.02 -3.74
N MET A 62 11.11 5.39 -4.77
CA MET A 62 10.86 6.80 -5.11
C MET A 62 10.11 7.53 -3.99
N ALA A 63 9.10 6.88 -3.40
CA ALA A 63 8.34 7.45 -2.29
C ALA A 63 9.25 7.83 -1.11
N GLN A 64 10.22 6.97 -0.77
CA GLN A 64 11.22 7.25 0.26
C GLN A 64 12.12 8.44 -0.10
N GLN A 65 12.58 8.52 -1.36
CA GLN A 65 13.42 9.63 -1.82
C GLN A 65 12.67 10.96 -1.79
N VAL A 66 11.43 10.98 -2.30
CA VAL A 66 10.57 12.17 -2.27
C VAL A 66 10.28 12.59 -0.84
N TRP A 67 9.97 11.64 0.06
CA TRP A 67 9.79 11.94 1.48
C TRP A 67 11.02 12.61 2.09
N LEU A 68 12.23 12.09 1.84
CA LEU A 68 13.48 12.67 2.34
C LEU A 68 13.67 14.12 1.87
N VAL A 69 13.37 14.40 0.60
CA VAL A 69 13.42 15.75 0.03
C VAL A 69 12.43 16.69 0.74
N LEU A 70 11.18 16.24 0.93
CA LEU A 70 10.13 17.03 1.60
C LEU A 70 10.50 17.37 3.05
N VAL A 71 11.00 16.42 3.84
CA VAL A 71 11.36 16.67 5.25
C VAL A 71 12.61 17.53 5.42
N GLN A 72 13.45 17.62 4.39
CA GLN A 72 14.61 18.51 4.37
C GLN A 72 14.25 19.96 4.01
N GLY A 73 12.97 20.24 3.74
CA GLY A 73 12.45 21.60 3.55
C GLY A 73 12.15 21.98 2.10
N ASP A 74 12.27 21.05 1.15
CA ASP A 74 11.81 21.26 -0.22
C ASP A 74 10.29 21.03 -0.28
N LEU A 75 9.52 22.12 -0.21
CA LEU A 75 8.06 22.08 -0.11
C LEU A 75 7.36 22.20 -1.47
N ARG A 76 7.99 21.72 -2.55
CA ARG A 76 7.35 21.68 -3.88
C ARG A 76 6.02 20.93 -3.81
N SER A 77 4.96 21.61 -4.25
CA SER A 77 3.58 21.12 -4.19
C SER A 77 3.39 19.81 -4.95
N GLU A 78 4.06 19.68 -6.08
CA GLU A 78 4.01 18.53 -6.98
C GLU A 78 4.62 17.28 -6.37
N LEU A 79 5.72 17.40 -5.62
CA LEU A 79 6.34 16.28 -4.92
C LEU A 79 5.45 15.80 -3.78
N ARG A 80 4.87 16.75 -3.03
CA ARG A 80 3.93 16.43 -1.96
C ARG A 80 2.68 15.75 -2.52
N GLN A 81 2.11 16.29 -3.59
CA GLN A 81 0.91 15.74 -4.21
C GLN A 81 1.18 14.35 -4.78
N GLY A 82 2.27 14.18 -5.54
CA GLY A 82 2.60 12.86 -6.09
C GLY A 82 2.86 11.79 -5.01
N LEU A 83 3.47 12.16 -3.88
CA LEU A 83 3.61 11.24 -2.74
C LEU A 83 2.25 10.88 -2.12
N LEU A 84 1.35 11.85 -1.99
CA LEU A 84 -0.01 11.60 -1.48
C LEU A 84 -0.81 10.71 -2.44
N ASP A 85 -0.76 10.98 -3.74
CA ASP A 85 -1.47 10.20 -4.77
C ASP A 85 -0.98 8.74 -4.78
N TYR A 86 0.33 8.53 -4.65
CA TYR A 86 0.92 7.20 -4.51
C TYR A 86 0.43 6.49 -3.23
N CYS A 87 0.47 7.17 -2.09
CA CYS A 87 0.02 6.61 -0.81
C CYS A 87 -1.49 6.30 -0.79
N GLU A 88 -2.30 7.15 -1.42
CA GLU A 88 -3.74 6.92 -1.60
C GLU A 88 -3.96 5.66 -2.45
N ARG A 89 -3.21 5.51 -3.55
CA ARG A 89 -3.30 4.34 -4.44
C ARG A 89 -2.95 3.04 -3.72
N ASP A 90 -1.86 3.03 -2.95
CA ASP A 90 -1.46 1.85 -2.16
C ASP A 90 -2.52 1.50 -1.10
N THR A 91 -3.10 2.51 -0.44
CA THR A 91 -4.17 2.31 0.56
C THR A 91 -5.44 1.76 -0.06
N TYR A 92 -5.91 2.37 -1.15
CA TYR A 92 -7.13 1.93 -1.83
C TYR A 92 -6.95 0.54 -2.45
N GLY A 93 -5.75 0.23 -2.95
CA GLY A 93 -5.41 -1.10 -3.41
C GLY A 93 -5.61 -2.20 -2.36
N LEU A 94 -5.26 -1.93 -1.10
CA LEU A 94 -5.49 -2.87 -0.01
C LEU A 94 -6.98 -3.08 0.29
N VAL A 95 -7.79 -2.02 0.19
CA VAL A 95 -9.25 -2.12 0.34
C VAL A 95 -9.85 -3.01 -0.74
N VAL A 96 -9.49 -2.76 -2.01
CA VAL A 96 -9.97 -3.57 -3.13
C VAL A 96 -9.57 -5.04 -2.99
N LEU A 97 -8.33 -5.31 -2.55
CA LEU A 97 -7.87 -6.67 -2.28
C LEU A 97 -8.66 -7.33 -1.13
N ALA A 98 -8.91 -6.60 -0.04
CA ALA A 98 -9.71 -7.11 1.07
C ALA A 98 -11.14 -7.46 0.65
N ASP A 99 -11.79 -6.56 -0.10
CA ASP A 99 -13.14 -6.78 -0.63
C ASP A 99 -13.20 -7.99 -1.56
N PHE A 100 -12.19 -8.14 -2.43
CA PHE A 100 -12.07 -9.30 -3.32
C PHE A 100 -11.91 -10.62 -2.55
N LEU A 101 -11.07 -10.64 -1.51
CA LEU A 101 -10.83 -11.82 -0.68
C LEU A 101 -12.04 -12.16 0.22
N GLN A 102 -12.89 -11.19 0.57
CA GLN A 102 -14.09 -11.43 1.36
C GLN A 102 -15.26 -11.96 0.51
N ALA A 103 -15.33 -11.59 -0.77
CA ALA A 103 -16.42 -11.96 -1.66
C ALA A 103 -16.32 -13.39 -2.25
N ASN A 104 -15.19 -14.07 -2.06
CA ASN A 104 -14.90 -15.42 -2.56
C ASN A 104 -14.68 -16.41 -1.40
#